data_AF-B8F5Z2-F1
#
_entry.id   AF-B8F5Z2-F1
#
_cell.length_a   1.000
_cell.length_b   1.000
_cell.length_c   1.000
_cell.angle_alpha   90.00
_cell.angle_beta   90.00
_cell.angle_gamma   90.00
#
_symmetry.space_group_name_H-M   'P 1'
#
loop_
_entity.id
_entity.type
_entity.pdbx_description
1 polymer ?
#
loop_
_entity_poly.entity_id
_entity_poly.type
_entity_poly.pdbx_seq_one_letter_code
_entity_poly.pdbx_strand_id
1 'polypeptide(L)'
;MSLSVEAKAKIVAEFGRDAKDTGSSEVQIALLTAQINHLQAHFAEHKKDHHGRRGLLRMVSRRRKLLDYLKRTDLAKYSETIARLGLRR
;
A
#
# COMPACT_ATOMS: atom_id res chain seq x y z
N MET A 1 -0.67 13.86 3.70
CA MET A 1 -2.14 13.75 3.78
C MET A 1 -2.55 12.29 3.84
N SER A 2 -3.60 11.96 4.57
CA SER A 2 -4.12 10.58 4.68
C SER A 2 -5.19 10.31 3.61
N LEU A 3 -5.31 9.05 3.18
CA LEU A 3 -6.46 8.58 2.40
C LEU A 3 -7.79 8.91 3.12
N SER A 4 -8.82 9.25 2.35
CA SER A 4 -10.18 9.45 2.88
C SER A 4 -10.73 8.16 3.48
N VAL A 5 -11.73 8.28 4.36
CA VAL A 5 -12.38 7.13 5.00
C VAL A 5 -13.01 6.22 3.95
N GLU A 6 -13.67 6.80 2.95
CA GLU A 6 -14.31 6.07 1.85
C GLU A 6 -13.30 5.30 1.00
N ALA A 7 -12.17 5.91 0.65
CA ALA A 7 -11.13 5.24 -0.11
C ALA A 7 -10.54 4.05 0.66
N LYS A 8 -10.33 4.21 1.98
CA LYS A 8 -9.87 3.11 2.83
C LYS A 8 -10.90 1.99 2.90
N ALA A 9 -12.17 2.32 3.11
CA ALA A 9 -13.25 1.34 3.18
C ALA A 9 -13.37 0.53 1.88
N LYS A 10 -13.23 1.19 0.71
CA LYS A 10 -13.23 0.51 -0.58
C LYS A 10 -12.07 -0.47 -0.72
N ILE A 11 -10.85 -0.05 -0.34
CA ILE A 11 -9.67 -0.93 -0.39
C ILE A 11 -9.81 -2.12 0.56
N VAL A 12 -10.34 -1.89 1.77
CA VAL A 12 -10.60 -2.96 2.74
C VAL A 12 -11.63 -3.95 2.21
N ALA A 13 -12.71 -3.48 1.58
CA ALA A 13 -13.71 -4.36 0.97
C ALA A 13 -13.16 -5.18 -0.20
N GLU A 14 -12.20 -4.64 -0.96
CA GLU A 14 -11.63 -5.28 -2.15
C GLU A 14 -10.53 -6.30 -1.81
N PHE A 15 -9.71 -6.02 -0.79
CA PHE A 15 -8.57 -6.87 -0.41
C PHE A 15 -8.78 -7.67 0.89
N GLY A 16 -9.77 -7.28 1.70
CA GLY A 16 -10.10 -7.96 2.95
C GLY A 16 -10.84 -9.26 2.69
N ARG A 17 -10.60 -10.24 3.55
CA ARG A 17 -11.31 -11.54 3.49
C ARG A 17 -12.77 -11.42 3.91
N ASP A 18 -13.05 -10.43 4.76
CA ASP A 18 -14.37 -10.05 5.23
C ASP A 18 -14.42 -8.55 5.53
N ALA A 19 -15.59 -8.02 5.85
CA ALA A 19 -15.80 -6.59 6.10
C ALA A 19 -15.03 -6.02 7.31
N LYS A 20 -14.49 -6.88 8.19
CA LYS A 20 -13.74 -6.50 9.39
C LYS A 20 -12.22 -6.74 9.23
N ASP A 21 -11.80 -7.47 8.20
CA ASP A 21 -10.40 -7.73 7.90
C ASP A 21 -9.69 -6.47 7.40
N THR A 22 -9.27 -5.65 8.36
CA THR A 22 -8.45 -4.47 8.11
C THR A 22 -6.96 -4.76 8.29
N GLY A 23 -6.60 -5.93 8.82
CA GLY A 23 -5.26 -6.23 9.33
C GLY A 23 -4.43 -7.16 8.47
N SER A 24 -5.04 -7.87 7.50
CA SER A 24 -4.32 -8.77 6.61
C SER A 24 -3.20 -8.06 5.84
N SER A 25 -2.18 -8.83 5.46
CA SER A 25 -1.00 -8.27 4.79
C SER A 25 -1.40 -7.65 3.45
N GLU A 26 -2.28 -8.33 2.72
CA GLU A 26 -2.87 -7.95 1.44
C GLU A 26 -3.54 -6.56 1.54
N VAL A 27 -4.42 -6.37 2.54
CA VAL A 27 -5.10 -5.09 2.81
C VAL A 27 -4.11 -4.00 3.18
N GLN A 28 -3.17 -4.29 4.08
CA GLN A 28 -2.18 -3.30 4.52
C GLN A 28 -1.24 -2.88 3.37
N ILE A 29 -0.86 -3.82 2.49
CA ILE A 29 -0.08 -3.55 1.28
C ILE A 29 -0.89 -2.67 0.32
N ALA A 30 -2.19 -2.94 0.13
CA ALA A 30 -3.06 -2.16 -0.73
C ALA A 30 -3.25 -0.72 -0.20
N LEU A 31 -3.51 -0.57 1.10
CA LEU A 31 -3.61 0.74 1.76
C LEU A 31 -2.32 1.54 1.64
N LEU A 32 -1.16 0.92 1.91
CA LEU A 32 0.14 1.55 1.72
C LEU A 32 0.37 1.93 0.25
N THR A 33 -0.05 1.10 -0.69
CA THR A 33 0.10 1.37 -2.13
C THR A 33 -0.71 2.58 -2.55
N ALA A 34 -1.98 2.66 -2.18
CA ALA A 34 -2.81 3.81 -2.45
C ALA A 34 -2.24 5.09 -1.82
N GLN A 35 -1.75 5.01 -0.58
CA GLN A 35 -1.14 6.13 0.11
C GLN A 35 0.17 6.59 -0.54
N ILE A 36 1.01 5.65 -0.99
CA ILE A 36 2.26 5.93 -1.72
C ILE A 36 1.95 6.62 -3.04
N ASN A 37 1.00 6.09 -3.82
CA ASN A 37 0.64 6.66 -5.13
C ASN A 37 0.10 8.09 -5.00
N HIS A 38 -0.76 8.33 -4.00
CA HIS A 38 -1.28 9.67 -3.71
C HIS A 38 -0.16 10.65 -3.31
N LEU A 39 0.76 10.23 -2.43
CA LEU A 39 1.88 11.05 -2.01
C LEU A 39 2.88 11.30 -3.14
N GLN A 40 3.10 10.32 -4.02
CA GLN A 40 4.01 10.46 -5.15
C GLN A 40 3.54 11.57 -6.11
N ALA A 41 2.23 11.63 -6.39
CA ALA A 41 1.65 12.72 -7.18
C ALA A 41 1.87 14.08 -6.50
N HIS A 42 1.55 14.17 -5.21
CA HIS A 42 1.77 15.40 -4.42
C HIS A 42 3.24 15.87 -4.45
N PHE A 43 4.20 14.97 -4.25
CA PHE A 43 5.62 15.35 -4.27
C PHE A 43 6.18 15.64 -5.67
N ALA A 44 5.50 15.22 -6.73
CA ALA A 44 5.85 15.60 -8.10
C ALA A 44 5.55 17.09 -8.33
N GLU A 45 4.43 17.58 -7.79
CA GLU A 45 4.03 19.00 -7.80
C GLU A 45 4.86 19.81 -6.78
N HIS A 46 5.03 19.30 -5.56
CA HIS A 46 5.75 19.97 -4.47
C HIS A 46 7.19 19.49 -4.35
N LYS A 47 8.03 19.83 -5.33
CA LYS A 47 9.41 19.31 -5.43
C LYS A 47 10.32 19.66 -4.25
N LYS A 48 10.05 20.75 -3.54
CA LYS A 48 10.84 21.24 -2.39
C LYS A 48 10.47 20.57 -1.06
N ASP A 49 9.40 19.77 -1.00
CA ASP A 49 9.05 19.05 0.23
C ASP A 49 9.92 17.79 0.41
N HIS A 50 11.15 18.01 0.88
CA HIS A 50 12.10 16.94 1.18
C HIS A 50 11.75 16.16 2.45
N HIS A 51 11.18 16.82 3.44
CA HIS A 51 10.80 16.19 4.71
C HIS A 51 9.66 15.19 4.51
N GLY A 52 8.64 15.54 3.73
CA GLY A 52 7.54 14.65 3.37
C GLY A 52 8.00 13.44 2.55
N ARG A 53 8.92 13.65 1.59
CA ARG A 53 9.51 12.55 0.79
C ARG A 53 10.21 11.49 1.65
N ARG A 54 10.82 11.87 2.79
CA ARG A 54 11.38 10.89 3.73
C ARG A 54 10.30 9.98 4.31
N GLY A 55 9.12 10.53 4.61
CA GLY A 55 7.95 9.76 5.03
C GLY A 55 7.49 8.78 3.95
N LEU A 56 7.43 9.22 2.69
CA LEU A 56 7.12 8.36 1.54
C LEU A 56 8.09 7.17 1.44
N LEU A 57 9.40 7.41 1.53
CA LEU A 57 10.41 6.35 1.46
C LEU A 57 10.24 5.31 2.58
N ARG A 58 9.87 5.74 3.80
CA ARG A 58 9.53 4.84 4.90
C ARG A 58 8.31 3.98 4.58
N MET A 59 7.27 4.55 3.97
CA MET A 59 6.09 3.78 3.53
C MET A 59 6.44 2.75 2.45
N VAL A 60 7.27 3.13 1.47
CA VAL A 60 7.76 2.21 0.43
C VAL A 60 8.54 1.05 1.06
N SER A 61 9.43 1.34 2.02
CA SER A 61 10.16 0.32 2.77
C SER A 61 9.23 -0.61 3.57
N ARG A 62 8.22 -0.07 4.25
CA ARG A 62 7.22 -0.86 4.99
C ARG A 62 6.44 -1.79 4.05
N ARG A 63 5.97 -1.27 2.90
CA ARG A 63 5.29 -2.07 1.88
C ARG A 63 6.20 -3.19 1.35
N ARG A 64 7.49 -2.91 1.13
CA ARG A 64 8.46 -3.93 0.73
C ARG A 64 8.53 -5.06 1.74
N LYS A 65 8.72 -4.75 3.04
CA LYS A 65 8.79 -5.75 4.11
C LYS A 65 7.54 -6.62 4.20
N LEU A 66 6.34 -6.04 4.05
CA LEU A 66 5.08 -6.80 4.07
C LEU A 66 4.96 -7.75 2.88
N LEU A 67 5.37 -7.30 1.68
CA LEU A 67 5.38 -8.15 0.50
C LEU A 67 6.44 -9.25 0.57
N ASP A 68 7.61 -8.97 1.14
CA ASP A 68 8.65 -9.99 1.37
C ASP A 68 8.17 -11.04 2.39
N TYR A 69 7.46 -10.60 3.43
CA TYR A 69 6.76 -11.50 4.36
C TYR A 69 5.71 -12.35 3.64
N LEU A 70 4.81 -11.72 2.88
CA LEU A 70 3.74 -12.39 2.16
C LEU A 70 4.29 -13.41 1.16
N LYS A 71 5.36 -13.07 0.42
CA LYS A 71 6.05 -13.99 -0.51
C LYS A 71 6.56 -15.24 0.19
N ARG A 72 7.09 -15.09 1.41
CA ARG A 72 7.61 -16.21 2.22
C ARG A 72 6.49 -17.07 2.81
N THR A 73 5.37 -16.47 3.21
CA THR A 73 4.28 -17.18 3.89
C THR A 73 3.25 -17.77 2.92
N ASP A 74 2.95 -17.07 1.83
CA ASP A 74 1.91 -17.42 0.88
C ASP A 74 2.23 -16.84 -0.52
N LEU A 75 2.88 -17.66 -1.34
CA LEU A 75 3.31 -17.27 -2.67
C LEU A 75 2.14 -16.98 -3.62
N ALA A 76 1.00 -17.66 -3.43
CA ALA A 76 -0.19 -17.45 -4.25
C ALA A 76 -0.77 -16.06 -3.99
N LYS A 77 -0.99 -15.72 -2.71
CA LYS A 77 -1.47 -14.39 -2.33
C LYS A 77 -0.49 -13.29 -2.68
N TYR A 78 0.81 -13.54 -2.55
CA TYR A 78 1.82 -12.60 -3.01
C TYR A 78 1.64 -12.28 -4.50
N SER A 79 1.53 -13.31 -5.34
CA SER A 79 1.40 -13.17 -6.80
C SER A 79 0.11 -12.45 -7.19
N GLU A 80 -1.01 -12.80 -6.54
CA GLU A 80 -2.29 -12.13 -6.70
C GLU A 80 -2.23 -10.65 -6.29
N THR A 81 -1.64 -10.36 -5.13
CA THR A 81 -1.54 -9.00 -4.59
C THR A 81 -0.69 -8.11 -5.49
N ILE A 82 0.47 -8.58 -5.97
CA ILE A 82 1.30 -7.77 -6.88
C ILE A 82 0.61 -7.53 -8.23
N ALA A 83 -0.11 -8.53 -8.75
CA ALA A 83 -0.81 -8.43 -10.02
C ALA A 83 -1.97 -7.41 -9.93
N ARG A 84 -2.81 -7.54 -8.90
CA ARG A 84 -3.93 -6.61 -8.66
C ARG A 84 -3.47 -5.17 -8.45
N LEU A 85 -2.37 -4.98 -7.74
CA LEU A 85 -1.83 -3.64 -7.46
C LEU A 85 -0.91 -3.08 -8.55
N GLY A 86 -0.62 -3.85 -9.61
CA GLY A 86 0.31 -3.46 -10.68
C GLY A 86 1.74 -3.20 -10.20
N LEU A 87 2.18 -3.89 -9.14
CA LEU A 87 3.50 -3.68 -8.55
C LEU A 87 4.56 -4.51 -9.28
N ARG A 88 5.57 -3.84 -9.83
CA ARG A 88 6.75 -4.51 -10.38
C ARG A 88 7.71 -4.91 -9.26
N ARG A 89 8.27 -6.12 -9.36
CA ARG A 89 9.22 -6.72 -8.43
C ARG A 89 10.34 -7.42 -9.17
#